data_AF-A0A7J8QDT8-F1
#
_entry.id   AF-A0A7J8QDT8-F1
#
_cell.length_a   1.000
_cell.length_b   1.000
_cell.length_c   1.000
_cell.angle_alpha   90.00
_cell.angle_beta   90.00
_cell.angle_gamma   90.00
#
_symmetry.space_group_name_H-M   'P 1'
#
loop_
_entity.id
_entity.type
_entity.pdbx_description
1 polymer ?
#
loop_
_entity_poly.entity_id
_entity_poly.type
_entity_poly.pdbx_seq_one_letter_code
_entity_poly.pdbx_strand_id
1 'polypeptide(L)'
;MVQESSVMADSITIDGTDEDLALSKSDYLSRQEVLRRRSRRVKQLARLYKAHYWSLMEELKRKHKEYYWLYGKSPFKEDEKKNGEQNDENNKLGLGFQLKCQISDCKDKAMALTRFCHKHILKDTNQMLYRGCNFPIK
;
A
#
# COMPACT_ATOMS: atom_id res chain seq x y z
N MET A 1 -10.27 -0.99 35.21
CA MET A 1 -8.80 -0.92 35.30
C MET A 1 -8.22 -1.63 34.09
N VAL A 2 -8.06 -0.89 32.99
CA VAL A 2 -7.33 -1.41 31.82
C VAL A 2 -5.86 -1.21 32.17
N GLN A 3 -5.13 -2.32 32.35
CA GLN A 3 -3.68 -2.28 32.47
C GLN A 3 -3.13 -1.74 31.15
N GLU A 4 -2.75 -0.47 31.20
CA GLU A 4 -1.96 0.19 30.19
C GLU A 4 -0.62 -0.54 30.17
N SER A 5 -0.46 -1.42 29.18
CA SER A 5 0.78 -2.12 28.92
C SER A 5 1.84 -1.07 28.61
N SER A 6 2.60 -0.72 29.65
CA SER A 6 3.87 -0.03 29.56
C SER A 6 4.76 -0.86 28.64
N VAL A 7 4.75 -0.51 27.36
CA VAL A 7 5.77 -0.92 26.42
C VAL A 7 7.00 -0.16 26.88
N MET A 8 7.70 -0.74 27.85
CA MET A 8 9.03 -0.31 28.24
C MET A 8 9.79 -0.18 26.94
N ALA A 9 10.17 1.05 26.60
CA ALA A 9 11.13 1.29 25.55
C ALA A 9 12.41 0.59 26.01
N ASP A 10 12.59 -0.67 25.62
CA ASP A 10 13.83 -1.38 25.75
C ASP A 10 14.85 -0.51 25.03
N SER A 11 15.60 0.25 25.82
CA SER A 11 16.68 1.09 25.34
C SER A 11 17.55 0.18 24.49
N ILE A 12 17.54 0.41 23.18
CA ILE A 12 18.27 -0.41 22.20
C ILE A 12 19.69 -0.59 22.72
N THR A 13 20.05 -1.81 23.10
CA THR A 13 21.36 -2.12 23.64
C THR A 13 22.37 -2.05 22.49
N ILE A 14 23.21 -1.01 22.51
CA ILE A 14 24.24 -0.80 21.50
C ILE A 14 25.51 -1.49 22.01
N ASP A 15 25.91 -2.64 21.44
CA ASP A 15 27.16 -3.27 21.90
C ASP A 15 28.36 -2.36 21.63
N GLY A 16 29.26 -2.28 22.62
CA GLY A 16 30.46 -1.45 22.56
C GLY A 16 30.22 0.04 22.82
N THR A 17 29.12 0.39 23.51
CA THR A 17 28.90 1.73 24.05
C THR A 17 30.05 2.18 24.93
N ASP A 18 30.58 1.30 25.78
CA ASP A 18 31.59 1.66 26.77
C ASP A 18 32.92 2.00 26.10
N GLU A 19 33.30 1.26 25.06
CA GLU A 19 34.45 1.57 24.20
C GLU A 19 34.25 2.90 23.46
N ASP A 20 33.05 3.14 22.92
CA ASP A 20 32.73 4.39 22.24
C ASP A 20 32.74 5.59 23.20
N LEU A 21 32.30 5.40 24.45
CA LEU A 21 32.34 6.40 25.51
C LEU A 21 33.78 6.69 25.95
N ALA A 22 34.62 5.68 26.09
CA ALA A 22 36.04 5.85 26.41
C ALA A 22 36.76 6.67 25.33
N LEU A 23 36.48 6.39 24.06
CA LEU A 23 37.07 7.10 22.92
C LEU A 23 36.46 8.48 22.65
N SER A 24 35.28 8.79 23.22
CA SER A 24 34.56 10.05 22.95
C SER A 24 35.30 11.30 23.45
N LYS A 25 36.19 11.15 24.44
CA LYS A 25 36.96 12.25 25.03
C LYS A 25 38.30 12.54 24.32
N SER A 26 38.64 11.77 23.30
CA SER A 26 39.88 11.95 22.55
C SER A 26 39.72 13.07 21.50
N ASP A 27 40.73 13.92 21.36
CA ASP A 27 40.74 14.99 20.35
C ASP A 27 40.86 14.44 18.92
N TYR A 28 41.53 13.28 18.77
CA TYR A 28 41.75 12.63 17.48
C TYR A 28 41.58 11.11 17.62
N LEU A 29 40.83 10.52 16.70
CA LEU A 29 40.65 9.06 16.60
C LEU A 29 41.56 8.47 15.52
N SER A 30 42.09 7.29 15.78
CA SER A 30 42.83 6.56 14.76
C SER A 30 41.88 6.08 13.64
N ARG A 31 42.40 5.97 12.42
CA ARG A 31 41.63 5.39 11.29
C ARG A 31 41.07 4.00 11.64
N GLN A 32 41.83 3.22 12.39
CA GLN A 32 41.45 1.87 12.79
C GLN A 32 40.25 1.87 13.76
N GLU A 33 40.24 2.76 14.76
CA GLU A 33 39.11 2.91 15.69
C GLU A 33 37.83 3.30 14.96
N VAL A 34 37.92 4.27 14.05
CA VAL A 34 36.76 4.73 13.26
C VAL A 34 36.19 3.59 12.43
N LEU A 35 37.03 2.82 11.74
CA LEU A 35 36.59 1.71 10.91
C LEU A 35 35.99 0.57 11.75
N ARG A 36 36.58 0.23 12.89
CA ARG A 36 36.03 -0.78 13.82
C ARG A 36 34.66 -0.38 14.33
N ARG A 37 34.52 0.86 14.82
CA ARG A 37 33.25 1.42 15.31
C ARG A 37 32.17 1.42 14.24
N ARG A 38 32.47 1.90 13.03
CA ARG A 38 31.52 1.93 11.90
C ARG A 38 31.09 0.52 11.48
N SER A 39 32.04 -0.40 11.35
CA SER A 39 31.76 -1.79 11.01
C SER A 39 30.82 -2.45 12.02
N ARG A 40 31.09 -2.28 13.33
CA ARG A 40 30.23 -2.77 14.41
C ARG A 40 28.82 -2.20 14.32
N ARG A 41 28.70 -0.87 14.24
CA ARG A 41 27.40 -0.17 14.19
C ARG A 41 26.55 -0.58 12.99
N VAL A 42 27.15 -0.71 11.80
CA VAL A 42 26.42 -1.15 10.59
C VAL A 42 25.90 -2.59 10.75
N LYS A 43 26.71 -3.50 11.32
CA LYS A 43 26.27 -4.87 11.59
C LYS A 43 25.13 -4.93 12.61
N GLN A 44 25.20 -4.13 13.67
CA GLN A 44 24.13 -4.02 14.67
C GLN A 44 22.86 -3.46 14.05
N LEU A 45 22.97 -2.38 13.28
CA LEU A 45 21.83 -1.78 12.58
C LEU A 45 21.14 -2.81 11.67
N ALA A 46 21.91 -3.54 10.87
CA ALA A 46 21.37 -4.59 10.00
C ALA A 46 20.63 -5.69 10.78
N ARG A 47 21.15 -6.09 11.95
CA ARG A 47 20.49 -7.07 12.83
C ARG A 47 19.17 -6.53 13.38
N LEU A 48 19.15 -5.30 13.86
CA LEU A 48 17.94 -4.66 14.41
C LEU A 48 16.86 -4.50 13.35
N TYR A 49 17.19 -3.97 12.17
CA TYR A 49 16.23 -3.85 11.07
C TYR A 49 15.66 -5.20 10.63
N LYS A 50 16.50 -6.26 10.63
CA LYS A 50 16.03 -7.62 10.34
C LYS A 50 15.06 -8.11 11.41
N ALA A 51 15.34 -7.87 12.69
CA ALA A 51 14.44 -8.23 13.78
C ALA A 51 13.11 -7.49 13.69
N HIS A 52 13.13 -6.17 13.48
CA HIS A 52 11.93 -5.36 13.28
C HIS A 52 11.10 -5.81 12.08
N TYR A 53 11.75 -6.13 10.97
CA TYR A 53 11.08 -6.68 9.79
C TYR A 53 10.31 -7.97 10.15
N TRP A 54 10.95 -8.91 10.85
CA TRP A 54 10.29 -10.16 11.22
C TRP A 54 9.12 -9.97 12.18
N SER A 55 9.29 -9.11 13.20
CA SER A 55 8.21 -8.76 14.13
C SER A 55 7.02 -8.14 13.40
N LEU A 56 7.26 -7.15 12.53
CA LEU A 56 6.21 -6.53 11.72
C LEU A 56 5.51 -7.55 10.81
N MET A 57 6.28 -8.42 10.16
CA MET A 57 5.73 -9.44 9.26
C MET A 57 4.88 -10.47 10.02
N GLU A 58 5.23 -10.81 11.25
CA GLU A 58 4.45 -11.69 12.10
C GLU A 58 3.10 -11.05 12.49
N GLU A 59 3.12 -9.77 12.86
CA GLU A 59 1.90 -9.01 13.15
C GLU A 59 0.99 -8.88 11.92
N LEU A 60 1.56 -8.56 10.76
CA LEU A 60 0.84 -8.44 9.50
C LEU A 60 0.15 -9.77 9.17
N LYS A 61 0.88 -10.89 9.24
CA LYS A 61 0.31 -12.23 9.00
C LYS A 61 -0.84 -12.54 9.96
N ARG A 62 -0.69 -12.20 11.25
CA ARG A 62 -1.74 -12.38 12.26
C ARG A 62 -3.00 -11.60 11.90
N LYS A 63 -2.85 -10.31 11.59
CA LYS A 63 -3.96 -9.42 11.20
C LYS A 63 -4.60 -9.84 9.88
N HIS A 64 -3.80 -10.30 8.92
CA HIS A 64 -4.31 -10.81 7.67
C HIS A 64 -5.15 -12.08 7.86
N LYS A 65 -4.70 -13.00 8.73
CA LYS A 65 -5.48 -14.20 9.09
C LYS A 65 -6.80 -13.83 9.78
N GLU A 66 -6.76 -12.89 10.73
CA GLU A 66 -7.96 -12.36 11.40
C GLU A 66 -8.94 -11.74 10.38
N TYR A 67 -8.44 -10.89 9.48
CA TYR A 67 -9.22 -10.29 8.42
C TYR A 67 -9.84 -11.33 7.50
N TYR A 68 -9.05 -12.30 7.03
CA TYR A 68 -9.53 -13.35 6.14
C TYR A 68 -10.58 -14.24 6.82
N TRP A 69 -10.43 -14.48 8.13
CA TRP A 69 -11.43 -15.20 8.92
C TRP A 69 -12.75 -14.42 9.02
N LEU A 70 -12.69 -13.09 9.22
CA LEU A 70 -13.88 -12.25 9.39
C LEU A 70 -14.59 -11.90 8.06
N TYR A 71 -13.83 -11.72 6.99
CA TYR A 71 -14.33 -11.16 5.72
C TYR A 71 -14.14 -12.07 4.50
N GLY A 72 -13.41 -13.19 4.63
CA GLY A 72 -13.11 -14.08 3.51
C GLY A 72 -12.21 -13.44 2.43
N LYS A 73 -12.31 -13.95 1.19
CA LYS A 73 -11.54 -13.42 0.02
C LYS A 73 -12.05 -12.08 -0.51
N SER A 74 -13.23 -11.64 -0.09
CA SER A 74 -13.86 -10.40 -0.55
C SER A 74 -14.74 -9.82 0.57
N PRO A 75 -14.38 -8.68 1.16
CA PRO A 75 -15.23 -7.98 2.13
C PRO A 75 -16.50 -7.37 1.53
N PHE A 76 -16.72 -7.51 0.22
CA PHE A 76 -18.00 -7.15 -0.36
C PHE A 76 -19.05 -8.14 0.14
N LYS A 77 -19.79 -7.73 1.17
CA LYS A 77 -21.12 -8.25 1.41
C LYS A 77 -21.91 -7.93 0.14
N GLU A 78 -22.25 -8.95 -0.63
CA GLU A 78 -23.38 -8.81 -1.55
C GLU A 78 -24.55 -8.42 -0.66
N ASP A 79 -25.04 -7.19 -0.81
CA ASP A 79 -26.26 -6.75 -0.14
C ASP A 79 -27.32 -7.83 -0.39
N GLU A 80 -27.91 -8.33 0.70
CA GLU A 80 -28.87 -9.41 0.64
C GLU A 80 -29.89 -9.14 -0.47
N LYS A 81 -30.08 -10.14 -1.34
CA LYS A 81 -31.13 -10.16 -2.35
C LYS A 81 -32.50 -9.98 -1.68
N LYS A 82 -32.91 -8.74 -1.46
CA LYS A 82 -34.31 -8.38 -1.31
C LYS A 82 -34.90 -8.38 -2.70
N ASN A 83 -35.64 -9.45 -3.00
CA ASN A 83 -36.66 -9.46 -4.04
C ASN A 83 -37.49 -8.18 -3.93
N GLY A 84 -37.48 -7.37 -4.99
CA GLY A 84 -38.23 -6.13 -5.05
C GLY A 84 -37.84 -5.37 -6.29
N GLU A 85 -38.69 -5.48 -7.32
CA GLU A 85 -38.68 -4.69 -8.53
C GLU A 85 -38.36 -3.22 -8.22
N GLN A 86 -37.32 -2.66 -8.85
CA GLN A 86 -37.11 -1.22 -8.86
C GLN A 86 -37.09 -0.74 -10.30
N ASN A 87 -38.16 0.01 -10.59
CA ASN A 87 -38.15 1.10 -11.56
C ASN A 87 -36.93 2.00 -11.31
N ASP A 88 -36.46 2.59 -12.40
CA ASP A 88 -35.58 3.75 -12.45
C ASP A 88 -35.82 4.71 -11.27
N GLU A 89 -34.74 5.16 -10.63
CA GLU A 89 -34.25 6.52 -10.82
C GLU A 89 -33.05 6.82 -9.90
N ASN A 90 -31.95 7.21 -10.54
CA ASN A 90 -30.94 8.15 -10.05
C ASN A 90 -30.13 7.82 -8.77
N ASN A 91 -28.85 7.58 -9.06
CA ASN A 91 -27.67 7.93 -8.30
C ASN A 91 -27.27 7.05 -7.10
N LYS A 92 -26.16 6.32 -7.28
CA LYS A 92 -24.81 6.77 -6.80
C LYS A 92 -23.98 5.56 -6.33
N LEU A 93 -22.85 5.34 -7.04
CA LEU A 93 -21.68 4.56 -6.62
C LEU A 93 -21.85 3.04 -6.51
N GLY A 94 -21.42 2.29 -7.53
CA GLY A 94 -21.15 0.86 -7.37
C GLY A 94 -21.05 0.10 -8.69
N LEU A 95 -19.87 -0.48 -8.94
CA LEU A 95 -19.53 -1.31 -10.10
C LEU A 95 -20.63 -2.32 -10.47
N GLY A 96 -21.00 -2.41 -11.76
CA GLY A 96 -21.65 -3.62 -12.26
C GLY A 96 -22.53 -3.53 -13.49
N PHE A 97 -22.94 -2.34 -13.95
CA PHE A 97 -23.80 -2.27 -15.14
C PHE A 97 -22.95 -2.23 -16.42
N GLN A 98 -23.28 -3.11 -17.37
CA GLN A 98 -22.78 -3.05 -18.75
C GLN A 98 -23.25 -1.75 -19.40
N LEU A 99 -22.60 -0.65 -19.07
CA LEU A 99 -22.80 0.63 -19.71
C LEU A 99 -22.37 0.46 -21.16
N LYS A 100 -23.31 0.63 -22.10
CA LYS A 100 -22.97 0.72 -23.52
C LYS A 100 -22.24 2.04 -23.75
N CYS A 101 -21.39 2.07 -24.78
CA CYS A 101 -20.81 3.34 -25.20
C CYS A 101 -21.93 4.35 -25.50
N GLN A 102 -21.75 5.60 -25.07
CA GLN A 102 -22.72 6.70 -25.26
C GLN A 102 -23.01 7.06 -26.73
N ILE A 103 -22.22 6.53 -27.67
CA ILE A 103 -22.43 6.76 -29.10
C ILE A 103 -23.48 5.78 -29.60
N SER A 104 -24.57 6.32 -30.16
CA SER A 104 -25.77 5.59 -30.59
C SER A 104 -25.47 4.37 -31.48
N ASP A 105 -24.47 4.48 -32.37
CA ASP A 105 -24.12 3.41 -33.31
C ASP A 105 -23.02 2.46 -32.79
N CYS A 106 -22.59 2.63 -31.53
CA CYS A 106 -21.53 1.83 -30.94
C CYS A 106 -22.10 0.69 -30.09
N LYS A 107 -21.84 -0.56 -30.52
CA LYS A 107 -22.23 -1.77 -29.79
C LYS A 107 -21.21 -2.19 -28.72
N ASP A 108 -20.06 -1.49 -28.65
CA ASP A 108 -19.01 -1.80 -27.69
C ASP A 108 -19.39 -1.33 -26.28
N LYS A 109 -18.88 -2.05 -25.27
CA LYS A 109 -19.08 -1.70 -23.86
C LYS A 109 -18.23 -0.48 -23.50
N ALA A 110 -18.79 0.41 -22.69
CA ALA A 110 -18.07 1.53 -22.09
C ALA A 110 -16.99 1.02 -21.12
N MET A 111 -15.91 1.76 -21.00
CA MET A 111 -14.82 1.45 -20.08
C MET A 111 -15.16 1.89 -18.65
N ALA A 112 -14.50 1.29 -17.67
CA ALA A 112 -14.69 1.67 -16.26
C ALA A 112 -14.48 3.17 -16.07
N LEU A 113 -15.35 3.80 -15.25
CA LEU A 113 -15.32 5.23 -14.91
C LEU A 113 -15.58 6.18 -16.10
N THR A 114 -16.04 5.68 -17.24
CA THR A 114 -16.32 6.48 -18.45
C THR A 114 -17.61 6.03 -19.13
N ARG A 115 -18.20 6.88 -19.96
CA ARG A 115 -19.37 6.52 -20.79
C ARG A 115 -18.99 6.06 -22.19
N PHE A 116 -17.71 5.97 -22.50
CA PHE A 116 -17.21 5.67 -23.85
C PHE A 116 -16.42 4.36 -23.86
N CYS A 117 -16.46 3.66 -24.99
CA CYS A 117 -15.58 2.51 -25.21
C CYS A 117 -14.17 2.98 -25.57
N HIS A 118 -13.21 2.04 -25.63
CA HIS A 118 -11.81 2.34 -25.96
C HIS A 118 -11.63 3.09 -27.29
N LYS A 119 -12.45 2.80 -28.31
CA LYS A 119 -12.38 3.48 -29.62
C LYS A 119 -12.89 4.92 -29.57
N HIS A 120 -13.75 5.23 -28.61
CA HIS A 120 -14.49 6.48 -28.54
C HIS A 120 -14.12 7.34 -27.34
N ILE A 121 -13.15 6.89 -26.55
CA ILE A 121 -12.72 7.53 -25.31
C ILE A 121 -12.23 8.97 -25.52
N LEU A 122 -11.74 9.29 -26.72
CA LEU A 122 -11.30 10.63 -27.10
C LEU A 122 -12.47 11.63 -27.27
N LYS A 123 -13.73 11.17 -27.27
CA LYS A 123 -14.92 12.04 -27.25
C LYS A 123 -15.33 12.48 -25.83
N ASP A 124 -14.69 11.92 -24.80
CA ASP A 124 -14.95 12.28 -23.42
C ASP A 124 -14.17 13.54 -23.04
N THR A 125 -14.88 14.59 -22.61
CA THR A 125 -14.28 15.88 -22.24
C THR A 125 -13.49 15.83 -20.93
N ASN A 126 -13.79 14.85 -20.06
CA ASN A 126 -13.17 14.73 -18.73
C ASN A 126 -11.96 13.79 -18.73
N GLN A 127 -11.54 13.34 -19.90
CA GLN A 127 -10.59 12.26 -20.10
C GLN A 127 -9.18 12.82 -20.30
N MET A 128 -8.23 12.39 -19.47
CA MET A 128 -6.83 12.88 -19.52
C MET A 128 -5.76 11.81 -19.80
N LEU A 129 -6.17 10.53 -19.84
CA LEU A 129 -5.27 9.36 -19.92
C LEU A 129 -4.98 8.88 -21.35
N TYR A 130 -5.85 9.16 -22.33
CA TYR A 130 -5.76 8.61 -23.68
C TYR A 130 -5.46 9.75 -24.65
N ARG A 131 -4.66 9.47 -25.67
CA ARG A 131 -4.42 10.40 -26.79
C ARG A 131 -4.59 9.67 -28.11
N GLY A 132 -5.07 10.40 -29.11
CA GLY A 132 -5.12 9.93 -30.49
C GLY A 132 -3.71 9.60 -30.99
N CYS A 133 -3.60 8.55 -31.78
CA CYS A 133 -2.36 8.24 -32.48
C CYS A 133 -2.14 9.30 -33.57
N ASN A 134 -1.04 10.05 -33.50
CA ASN A 134 -0.62 11.01 -34.52
C ASN A 134 0.42 10.44 -35.49
N PHE A 135 0.73 9.14 -35.41
CA PHE A 135 1.67 8.51 -36.33
C PHE A 135 1.01 8.32 -37.70
N PRO A 136 1.69 8.68 -38.80
CA PRO A 136 1.18 8.39 -40.13
C PRO A 136 1.14 6.87 -40.32
N ILE A 137 -0.06 6.33 -40.42
CA ILE A 137 -0.28 4.95 -40.85
C ILE A 137 0.04 4.94 -42.34
N LYS A 138 1.10 4.24 -42.74
CA LYS A 138 1.43 3.96 -44.15
C LYS A 138 0.47 2.92 -44.72
#